data_AF-A0A7K3D8N6-F1
#
_entry.id   AF-A0A7K3D8N6-F1
#
_cell.length_a   1.000
_cell.length_b   1.000
_cell.length_c   1.000
_cell.angle_alpha   90.00
_cell.angle_beta   90.00
_cell.angle_gamma   90.00
#
_symmetry.space_group_name_H-M   'P 1'
#
loop_
_entity.id
_entity.type
_entity.pdbx_description
1 polymer ?
#
loop_
_entity_poly.entity_id
_entity_poly.type
_entity_poly.pdbx_seq_one_letter_code
_entity_poly.pdbx_strand_id
1 'polypeptide(L)' 'MSATQGTSHASPRETTEGTVYTVTGGDWDEVVQSAAKADDERIIVNMGPQHPSTHGVLRL' A
#
# COMPACT_ATOMS: atom_id res chain seq x y z
N MET A 1 27.79 -13.76 -1.52
CA MET A 1 26.58 -14.23 -0.80
C MET A 1 25.55 -13.12 -0.91
N SER A 2 24.71 -13.15 -1.95
CA SER A 2 23.67 -12.14 -2.16
C SER A 2 22.46 -12.51 -1.32
N ALA A 3 22.18 -11.72 -0.28
CA ALA A 3 20.95 -11.84 0.48
C ALA A 3 19.82 -11.20 -0.34
N THR A 4 18.99 -12.03 -0.97
CA THR A 4 17.66 -11.62 -1.43
C THR A 4 16.86 -11.25 -0.19
N GLN A 5 16.79 -9.96 0.15
CA GLN A 5 15.80 -9.46 1.10
C GLN A 5 14.43 -9.68 0.48
N GLY A 6 13.72 -10.71 0.93
CA GLY A 6 12.32 -10.88 0.61
C GLY A 6 11.55 -9.66 1.12
N THR A 7 10.80 -9.02 0.23
CA THR A 7 9.84 -7.97 0.59
C THR A 7 8.90 -8.57 1.63
N SER A 8 9.01 -8.10 2.88
CA SER A 8 8.12 -8.53 3.94
C SER A 8 6.76 -7.89 3.68
N HIS A 9 5.86 -8.62 3.01
CA HIS A 9 4.46 -8.22 2.89
C HIS A 9 3.92 -7.98 4.30
N ALA A 10 3.54 -6.73 4.59
CA ALA A 10 2.92 -6.41 5.86
C ALA A 10 1.46 -6.86 5.81
N SER A 11 1.11 -7.85 6.62
CA SER A 11 -0.26 -8.34 6.71
C SER A 11 -1.23 -7.20 7.05
N PRO A 12 -2.44 -7.17 6.43
CA PRO A 12 -3.47 -6.22 6.78
C PRO A 12 -3.77 -6.28 8.28
N ARG A 13 -3.94 -5.13 8.92
CA ARG A 13 -4.34 -5.04 10.32
C ARG A 13 -5.75 -4.49 10.43
N GLU A 14 -6.56 -5.12 11.27
CA GLU A 14 -7.88 -4.58 11.60
C GLU A 14 -7.75 -3.47 12.65
N THR A 15 -8.46 -2.37 12.42
CA THR A 15 -8.52 -1.24 13.35
C THR A 15 -9.96 -0.81 13.54
N THR A 16 -10.22 0.02 14.55
CA THR A 16 -11.55 0.59 14.79
C THR A 16 -12.03 1.51 13.67
N GLU A 17 -11.12 1.98 12.81
CA GLU A 17 -11.39 2.86 11.67
C GLU A 17 -11.43 2.10 10.32
N GLY A 18 -11.28 0.77 10.35
CA GLY A 18 -11.26 -0.09 9.17
C GLY A 18 -9.94 -0.85 8.98
N THR A 19 -9.83 -1.55 7.86
CA THR A 19 -8.65 -2.35 7.52
C THR A 19 -7.51 -1.46 7.04
N VAL A 20 -6.35 -1.56 7.69
CA VAL A 20 -5.15 -0.81 7.31
C VAL A 20 -4.18 -1.74 6.60
N TYR A 21 -3.82 -1.36 5.38
CA TYR A 21 -2.80 -2.01 4.57
C TYR A 21 -1.50 -1.22 4.66
N THR A 22 -0.39 -1.91 4.94
CA THR A 22 0.95 -1.30 4.88
C THR A 22 1.63 -1.79 3.61
N VAL A 23 1.87 -0.88 2.66
CA VAL A 23 2.49 -1.23 1.37
C VAL A 23 3.96 -0.91 1.42
N THR A 24 4.80 -1.92 1.19
CA THR A 24 6.26 -1.76 1.08
C THR A 24 6.72 -2.13 -0.33
N GLY A 25 6.98 -1.13 -1.18
CA GLY A 25 7.70 -1.36 -2.43
C GLY A 25 6.91 -2.03 -3.56
N GLY A 26 5.88 -1.36 -4.08
CA GLY A 26 5.28 -1.68 -5.38
C GLY A 26 3.99 -2.51 -5.34
N ASP A 27 3.58 -3.02 -4.19
CA ASP A 27 2.43 -3.94 -4.05
C ASP A 27 1.04 -3.27 -4.09
N TRP A 28 0.87 -2.19 -4.87
CA TRP A 28 -0.41 -1.47 -4.96
C TRP A 28 -1.50 -2.25 -5.68
N ASP A 29 -1.13 -3.08 -6.65
CA ASP A 29 -2.06 -3.96 -7.38
C ASP A 29 -2.83 -4.90 -6.42
N GLU A 30 -2.16 -5.43 -5.39
CA GLU A 30 -2.78 -6.32 -4.40
C GLU A 30 -3.78 -5.58 -3.51
N VAL A 31 -3.45 -4.34 -3.12
CA VAL A 31 -4.34 -3.49 -2.32
C VAL A 31 -5.60 -3.11 -3.11
N VAL A 32 -5.44 -2.75 -4.39
CA VAL A 32 -6.58 -2.42 -5.26
C VAL A 32 -7.50 -3.62 -5.44
N GLN A 33 -6.94 -4.81 -5.69
CA GLN A 33 -7.75 -6.03 -5.79
C GLN A 33 -8.46 -6.38 -4.49
N SER A 34 -7.84 -6.12 -3.33
CA SER A 34 -8.44 -6.38 -2.02
C SER A 34 -9.56 -5.38 -1.71
N ALA A 35 -9.35 -4.10 -1.99
CA ALA A 35 -10.36 -3.06 -1.82
C ALA A 35 -11.57 -3.27 -2.76
N ALA A 36 -11.33 -3.67 -4.01
CA ALA A 36 -12.39 -4.00 -4.95
C ALA A 36 -13.25 -5.19 -4.48
N LYS A 37 -12.66 -6.15 -3.77
CA LYS A 37 -13.40 -7.28 -3.16
C LYS A 37 -14.15 -6.89 -1.89
N ALA A 38 -13.69 -5.85 -1.19
CA ALA A 38 -14.29 -5.35 0.04
C ALA A 38 -15.50 -4.42 -0.21
N ASP A 39 -15.82 -4.10 -1.48
CA ASP A 39 -16.85 -3.14 -1.90
C ASP A 39 -16.62 -1.74 -1.30
N ASP A 40 -15.35 -1.39 -1.04
CA ASP A 40 -14.99 -0.10 -0.47
C ASP A 40 -15.16 1.02 -1.50
N GLU A 41 -16.12 1.91 -1.28
CA GLU A 41 -16.41 3.05 -2.18
C GLU A 41 -15.32 4.13 -2.15
N ARG A 42 -14.48 4.16 -1.11
CA ARG A 42 -13.44 5.18 -0.89
C ARG A 42 -12.22 4.61 -0.18
N ILE A 43 -11.04 4.90 -0.72
CA ILE A 43 -9.75 4.52 -0.14
C ILE A 43 -8.98 5.78 0.25
N ILE A 44 -8.50 5.83 1.49
CA ILE A 44 -7.64 6.92 1.97
C ILE A 44 -6.20 6.42 2.00
N VAL A 45 -5.33 7.12 1.26
CA VAL A 45 -3.91 6.76 1.15
C VAL A 45 -3.05 7.85 1.76
N ASN A 46 -2.24 7.50 2.76
CA ASN A 46 -1.20 8.37 3.30
C ASN A 46 0.16 7.96 2.72
N MET A 47 0.74 8.78 1.84
CA MET A 47 2.06 8.53 1.25
C MET A 47 3.22 9.19 2.02
N GLY A 48 2.94 9.79 3.18
CA GLY A 48 3.94 10.56 3.93
C GLY A 48 4.43 11.82 3.20
N PRO A 49 5.50 12.47 3.70
CA PRO A 49 6.07 13.67 3.08
C PRO A 49 6.69 13.35 1.71
N GLN A 50 6.12 13.91 0.65
CA GLN A 50 6.66 13.80 -0.71
C GLN A 50 7.64 14.94 -0.99
N HIS A 51 8.82 14.61 -1.51
CA HIS A 51 9.81 15.62 -1.89
C HIS A 51 9.52 16.13 -3.31
N PRO A 52 9.39 17.46 -3.54
CA PRO A 52 8.95 18.00 -4.83
C PRO A 52 9.91 17.71 -5.99
N SER A 53 11.18 17.37 -5.70
CA SER A 53 12.17 17.04 -6.74
C SER A 53 11.99 15.64 -7.32
N THR A 54 11.06 14.84 -6.80
CA THR A 54 10.74 13.51 -7.31
C THR A 54 9.28 13.53 -7.73
N HIS A 55 9.00 13.58 -9.03
CA HIS A 55 7.64 13.43 -9.56
C HIS A 55 7.22 11.95 -9.44
N GLY A 56 7.04 11.48 -8.21
CA GLY A 56 6.44 10.17 -7.95
C GLY A 56 4.96 10.28 -8.26
N VAL A 57 4.54 9.83 -9.45
CA VAL A 57 3.12 9.67 -9.77
C VAL A 57 2.64 8.32 -9.21
N LEU A 58 1.59 8.35 -8.40
CA LEU A 58 0.87 7.14 -8.04
C LEU A 58 0.14 6.63 -9.29
N ARG A 59 0.34 5.36 -9.62
CA ARG A 59 -0.36 4.65 -10.70
C ARG A 59 -1.06 3.45 -10.08
N LEU A 60 -2.35 3.31 -10.36
CA LEU A 60 -3.25 2.24 -9.92
C LEU A 60 -3.91 1.63 -11.15
#